data_AF-A0A646KJY7-F1
#
_entry.id   AF-A0A646KJY7-F1
#
_cell.length_a   1.000
_cell.length_b   1.000
_cell.length_c   1.000
_cell.angle_alpha   90.00
_cell.angle_beta   90.00
_cell.angle_gamma   90.00
#
_symmetry.space_group_name_H-M   'P 1'
#
loop_
_entity.id
_entity.type
_entity.pdbx_description
1 polymer ?
#
loop_
_entity_poly.entity_id
_entity_poly.type
_entity_poly.pdbx_seq_one_letter_code
_entity_poly.pdbx_strand_id
1 'polypeptide(L)'
;MIAAVLPPTSTLGFAWLEVTGFCSLECTHCYADSSPKGTHGTMTSGDWKSAIDQLADLGTESIQFIGGEPCLYPHLAELIAHARGRRIGVEVYSNLTHVSDSLWTCFTEHRVDLATSYYSDQAAEHDTVTARRGSHTRTRANFARYVRQGARAR
;
A
#
# COMPACT_ATOMS: atom_id res chain seq x y z
N MET A 1 -15.33 -39.85 3.22
CA MET A 1 -14.62 -39.62 1.93
C MET A 1 -14.27 -38.15 1.88
N ILE A 2 -12.99 -37.80 1.91
CA ILE A 2 -12.55 -36.40 1.77
C ILE A 2 -12.47 -36.15 0.28
N ALA A 3 -13.31 -35.26 -0.25
CA ALA A 3 -13.21 -34.83 -1.63
C ALA A 3 -11.83 -34.21 -1.86
N ALA A 4 -11.06 -34.77 -2.77
CA ALA A 4 -9.82 -34.14 -3.22
C ALA A 4 -10.18 -32.83 -3.91
N VAL A 5 -9.89 -31.71 -3.24
CA VAL A 5 -9.96 -30.39 -3.87
C VAL A 5 -8.87 -30.39 -4.93
N LEU A 6 -9.28 -30.44 -6.21
CA LEU A 6 -8.36 -30.27 -7.32
C LEU A 6 -7.70 -28.90 -7.19
N PRO A 7 -6.38 -28.79 -7.37
CA PRO A 7 -5.73 -27.49 -7.35
C PRO A 7 -6.39 -26.59 -8.42
N PRO A 8 -6.65 -25.31 -8.12
CA PRO A 8 -7.29 -24.40 -9.06
C PRO A 8 -6.49 -24.37 -10.36
N THR A 9 -7.20 -24.44 -11.50
CA THR A 9 -6.62 -24.45 -12.85
C THR A 9 -6.03 -23.10 -13.26
N SER A 10 -6.23 -22.06 -12.46
CA SER A 10 -5.68 -20.71 -12.62
C SER A 10 -5.28 -20.16 -11.26
N THR A 11 -4.06 -19.64 -11.15
CA THR A 11 -3.60 -18.89 -9.97
C THR A 11 -4.07 -17.43 -10.06
N LEU A 12 -4.51 -16.86 -8.94
CA LEU A 12 -4.84 -15.44 -8.87
C LEU A 12 -3.54 -14.62 -8.87
N GLY A 13 -3.09 -14.08 -10.00
CA GLY A 13 -1.74 -13.46 -10.06
C GLY A 13 -1.53 -12.29 -9.08
N PHE A 14 -2.55 -11.44 -8.90
CA PHE A 14 -2.41 -10.17 -8.18
C PHE A 14 -3.72 -9.69 -7.55
N ALA A 15 -3.64 -9.02 -6.39
CA ALA A 15 -4.79 -8.36 -5.76
C ALA A 15 -4.44 -7.00 -5.14
N TRP A 16 -5.35 -6.04 -5.28
CA TRP A 16 -5.33 -4.77 -4.55
C TRP A 16 -6.07 -4.89 -3.22
N LEU A 17 -5.46 -4.42 -2.14
CA LEU A 17 -6.09 -4.35 -0.83
C LEU A 17 -6.23 -2.89 -0.39
N GLU A 18 -7.44 -2.35 -0.52
CA GLU A 18 -7.80 -1.00 -0.08
C GLU A 18 -8.02 -0.97 1.43
N VAL A 19 -6.94 -0.78 2.20
CA VAL A 19 -6.96 -0.97 3.66
C VAL A 19 -7.57 0.19 4.44
N THR A 20 -7.78 1.34 3.78
CA THR A 20 -8.38 2.52 4.40
C THR A 20 -8.95 3.47 3.34
N GLY A 21 -9.92 4.30 3.70
CA GLY A 21 -10.29 5.51 2.94
C GLY A 21 -9.72 6.82 3.53
N PHE A 22 -8.99 6.74 4.65
CA PHE A 22 -8.35 7.89 5.29
C PHE A 22 -7.08 8.27 4.52
N CYS A 23 -6.98 9.54 4.12
CA CYS A 23 -5.81 10.08 3.42
C CYS A 23 -5.42 11.44 4.00
N SER A 24 -4.14 11.78 4.00
CA SER A 24 -3.67 13.12 4.39
C SER A 24 -3.90 14.20 3.31
N LEU A 25 -4.31 13.79 2.10
CA LEU A 25 -4.51 14.61 0.91
C LEU A 25 -5.98 14.60 0.47
N GLU A 26 -6.35 15.54 -0.40
CA GLU A 26 -7.70 15.66 -0.99
C GLU A 26 -7.56 15.86 -2.51
N CYS A 27 -6.97 14.88 -3.19
CA CYS A 27 -6.62 15.00 -4.60
C CYS A 27 -7.86 15.25 -5.49
N THR A 28 -7.74 16.18 -6.43
CA THR A 28 -8.85 16.63 -7.30
C THR A 28 -9.45 15.55 -8.22
N HIS A 29 -8.76 14.42 -8.39
CA HIS A 29 -9.15 13.31 -9.26
C HIS A 29 -9.31 11.98 -8.50
N CYS A 30 -9.39 12.01 -7.15
CA CYS A 30 -9.43 10.80 -6.35
C CYS A 30 -10.71 9.99 -6.64
N TYR A 31 -10.58 8.80 -7.24
CA TYR A 31 -11.75 7.96 -7.55
C TYR A 31 -12.46 7.43 -6.30
N ALA A 32 -11.72 7.32 -5.18
CA ALA A 32 -12.20 6.73 -3.92
C ALA A 32 -12.74 7.78 -2.94
N ASP A 33 -12.80 9.07 -3.33
CA ASP A 33 -13.17 10.19 -2.46
C ASP A 33 -12.42 10.19 -1.10
N SER A 34 -11.18 9.69 -1.11
CA SER A 34 -10.35 9.60 0.08
C SER A 34 -9.91 10.99 0.55
N SER A 35 -9.92 11.19 1.86
CA SER A 35 -9.65 12.50 2.47
C SER A 35 -9.25 12.35 3.94
N PRO A 36 -8.87 13.46 4.62
CA PRO A 36 -8.67 13.45 6.07
C PRO A 36 -9.94 13.13 6.87
N LYS A 37 -11.11 13.09 6.22
CA LYS A 37 -12.39 12.69 6.83
C LYS A 37 -12.73 11.22 6.60
N GLY A 38 -11.95 10.51 5.79
CA GLY A 38 -12.14 9.08 5.55
C GLY A 38 -11.88 8.24 6.80
N THR A 39 -12.40 7.01 6.81
CA THR A 39 -12.21 6.05 7.90
C THR A 39 -11.29 4.91 7.46
N HIS A 40 -10.93 4.02 8.39
CA HIS A 40 -10.22 2.77 8.06
C HIS A 40 -11.16 1.64 7.58
N GLY A 41 -12.42 1.96 7.25
CA GLY A 41 -13.42 0.95 6.91
C GLY A 41 -13.88 0.16 8.13
N THR A 42 -14.48 -1.01 7.89
CA THR A 42 -15.03 -1.88 8.94
C THR A 42 -14.23 -3.17 9.14
N MET A 43 -13.32 -3.50 8.23
CA MET A 43 -12.46 -4.68 8.36
C MET A 43 -11.40 -4.44 9.44
N THR A 44 -11.34 -5.36 10.39
CA THR A 44 -10.29 -5.40 11.41
C THR A 44 -8.97 -5.91 10.81
N SER A 45 -7.86 -5.79 11.54
CA SER A 45 -6.59 -6.40 11.13
C SER A 45 -6.71 -7.93 11.00
N GLY A 46 -7.55 -8.57 11.82
CA GLY A 46 -7.86 -10.00 11.72
C GLY A 46 -8.58 -10.37 10.42
N ASP A 47 -9.53 -9.54 9.99
CA ASP A 47 -10.24 -9.75 8.73
C ASP A 47 -9.30 -9.64 7.53
N TRP A 48 -8.40 -8.65 7.55
CA TRP A 48 -7.37 -8.50 6.51
C TRP A 48 -6.40 -9.68 6.46
N LYS A 49 -5.94 -10.17 7.61
CA LYS A 49 -5.09 -11.37 7.68
C LYS A 49 -5.79 -12.59 7.11
N SER A 50 -7.07 -12.79 7.47
CA SER A 50 -7.90 -13.87 6.90
C SER A 50 -8.04 -13.75 5.39
N ALA A 51 -8.23 -12.54 4.86
CA ALA A 51 -8.27 -12.30 3.42
C ALA A 51 -6.93 -12.62 2.75
N ILE A 52 -5.80 -12.23 3.35
CA ILE A 52 -4.46 -12.55 2.86
C ILE A 52 -4.21 -14.07 2.87
N ASP A 53 -4.68 -14.79 3.89
CA ASP A 53 -4.56 -16.25 3.95
C ASP A 53 -5.35 -16.92 2.82
N GLN A 54 -6.59 -16.47 2.57
CA GLN A 54 -7.40 -16.95 1.45
C GLN A 54 -6.76 -16.65 0.10
N LEU A 55 -6.18 -15.46 -0.08
CA LEU A 55 -5.42 -15.11 -1.29
C LEU A 55 -4.22 -16.04 -1.48
N ALA A 56 -3.48 -16.34 -0.41
CA ALA A 56 -2.37 -17.28 -0.46
C ALA A 56 -2.82 -18.69 -0.90
N ASP A 57 -3.95 -19.16 -0.36
CA ASP A 57 -4.51 -20.47 -0.68
C ASP A 57 -5.03 -20.55 -2.14
N LEU A 58 -5.41 -19.41 -2.73
CA LEU A 58 -5.72 -19.27 -4.15
C LEU A 58 -4.47 -19.14 -5.06
N GLY A 59 -3.27 -19.20 -4.49
CA GLY A 59 -2.01 -19.11 -5.22
C GLY A 59 -1.62 -17.67 -5.60
N THR A 60 -1.96 -16.68 -4.77
CA THR A 60 -1.64 -15.29 -5.06
C THR A 60 -0.14 -15.01 -5.05
N GLU A 61 0.39 -14.48 -6.15
CA GLU A 61 1.82 -14.20 -6.28
C GLU A 61 2.20 -12.89 -5.59
N SER A 62 1.36 -11.85 -5.74
CA SER A 62 1.63 -10.54 -5.18
C SER A 62 0.36 -9.78 -4.77
N ILE A 63 0.49 -8.91 -3.79
CA ILE A 63 -0.53 -7.96 -3.39
C ILE A 63 0.05 -6.54 -3.40
N GLN A 64 -0.82 -5.57 -3.64
CA GLN A 64 -0.48 -4.16 -3.42
C GLN A 64 -1.43 -3.58 -2.37
N PHE A 65 -0.86 -3.08 -1.28
CA PHE A 65 -1.61 -2.31 -0.29
C PHE A 65 -1.85 -0.91 -0.82
N ILE A 66 -3.13 -0.53 -0.88
CA ILE A 66 -3.61 0.74 -1.39
C ILE A 66 -4.62 1.35 -0.40
N GLY A 67 -5.26 2.43 -0.81
CA GLY A 67 -6.44 2.98 -0.15
C GLY A 67 -6.13 4.12 0.76
N GLY A 68 -6.92 5.20 0.62
CA GLY A 68 -6.60 6.50 1.17
C GLY A 68 -5.12 6.77 1.05
N GLU A 69 -4.44 6.82 2.18
CA GLU A 69 -3.00 6.61 2.24
C GLU A 69 -2.69 5.38 3.11
N PRO A 70 -2.18 4.27 2.53
CA PRO A 70 -1.95 3.04 3.30
C PRO A 70 -0.91 3.22 4.40
N CYS A 71 0.09 4.10 4.23
CA CYS A 71 1.06 4.39 5.30
C CYS A 71 0.45 5.07 6.54
N LEU A 72 -0.82 5.48 6.48
CA LEU A 72 -1.58 5.96 7.64
C LEU A 72 -2.48 4.88 8.27
N TYR A 73 -2.54 3.68 7.70
CA TYR A 73 -3.28 2.57 8.29
C TYR A 73 -2.49 1.98 9.49
N PRO A 74 -3.07 1.93 10.71
CA PRO A 74 -2.32 1.59 11.94
C PRO A 74 -1.67 0.21 11.93
N HIS A 75 -2.22 -0.74 11.18
CA HIS A 75 -1.77 -2.14 11.16
C HIS A 75 -1.00 -2.50 9.88
N LEU A 76 -0.60 -1.53 9.04
CA LEU A 76 0.04 -1.83 7.75
C LEU A 76 1.28 -2.73 7.91
N ALA A 77 2.17 -2.42 8.86
CA ALA A 77 3.39 -3.21 9.10
C ALA A 77 3.09 -4.67 9.47
N GLU A 78 2.04 -4.89 10.27
CA GLU A 78 1.57 -6.21 10.67
C GLU A 78 1.04 -7.00 9.47
N LEU A 79 0.28 -6.36 8.58
CA LEU A 79 -0.24 -6.98 7.36
C LEU A 79 0.87 -7.30 6.35
N ILE A 80 1.87 -6.42 6.20
CA ILE A 80 3.05 -6.66 5.37
C ILE A 80 3.79 -7.91 5.86
N ALA A 81 4.08 -7.98 7.16
CA ALA A 81 4.77 -9.11 7.75
C ALA A 81 3.98 -10.42 7.55
N HIS A 82 2.65 -10.37 7.70
CA HIS A 82 1.77 -11.51 7.48
C HIS A 82 1.80 -12.00 6.03
N ALA A 83 1.61 -11.11 5.05
CA ALA A 83 1.66 -11.45 3.63
C ALA A 83 3.01 -12.06 3.21
N ARG A 84 4.12 -11.49 3.69
CA ARG A 84 5.46 -12.06 3.48
C ARG A 84 5.63 -13.44 4.11
N GLY A 85 5.06 -13.66 5.31
CA GLY A 85 5.03 -14.98 5.96
C GLY A 85 4.26 -16.02 5.14
N ARG A 86 3.23 -15.59 4.40
CA ARG A 86 2.50 -16.40 3.41
C ARG A 86 3.19 -16.51 2.04
N ARG A 87 4.41 -15.99 1.91
CA ARG A 87 5.24 -15.98 0.69
C ARG A 87 4.64 -15.19 -0.47
N ILE A 88 3.79 -14.22 -0.18
CA ILE A 88 3.22 -13.30 -1.18
C ILE A 88 4.17 -12.11 -1.36
N GLY A 89 4.39 -11.67 -2.61
CA GLY A 89 5.09 -10.42 -2.93
C GLY A 89 4.28 -9.20 -2.47
N VAL A 90 4.95 -8.16 -1.98
CA VAL A 90 4.26 -7.00 -1.39
C VAL A 90 4.76 -5.72 -2.03
N GLU A 91 3.81 -4.96 -2.58
CA GLU A 91 3.99 -3.57 -2.98
C GLU A 91 3.11 -2.66 -2.13
N VAL A 92 3.56 -1.44 -1.85
CA VAL A 92 2.72 -0.39 -1.21
C VAL A 92 2.63 0.79 -2.18
N TYR A 93 1.39 1.15 -2.55
CA TYR A 93 1.13 2.34 -3.36
C TYR A 93 0.81 3.51 -2.43
N SER A 94 1.73 4.46 -2.32
CA SER A 94 1.65 5.57 -1.36
C SER A 94 1.83 6.92 -2.04
N ASN A 95 1.17 7.97 -1.54
CA ASN A 95 1.51 9.35 -1.89
C ASN A 95 2.88 9.79 -1.34
N LEU A 96 3.50 8.97 -0.48
CA LEU A 96 4.81 9.17 0.15
C LEU A 96 4.98 10.53 0.85
N THR A 97 3.90 11.22 1.21
CA THR A 97 4.00 12.49 1.92
C THR A 97 4.34 12.32 3.39
N HIS A 98 4.08 11.13 3.96
CA HIS A 98 4.43 10.75 5.32
C HIS A 98 4.62 9.24 5.42
N VAL A 99 5.80 8.82 5.91
CA VAL A 99 6.11 7.42 6.23
C VAL A 99 6.89 7.43 7.55
N SER A 100 6.40 6.72 8.56
CA SER A 100 7.07 6.65 9.86
C SER A 100 8.39 5.86 9.78
N ASP A 101 9.31 6.09 10.72
CA ASP A 101 10.56 5.31 10.77
C ASP A 101 10.31 3.82 11.01
N SER A 102 9.26 3.45 11.77
CA SER A 102 8.86 2.05 11.95
C SER A 102 8.42 1.40 10.63
N LEU A 103 7.69 2.12 9.77
CA LEU A 103 7.32 1.63 8.46
C LEU A 103 8.53 1.53 7.53
N TRP A 104 9.47 2.46 7.59
CA TRP A 104 10.73 2.34 6.83
C TRP A 104 11.53 1.10 7.21
N THR A 105 11.62 0.79 8.51
CA THR A 105 12.24 -0.45 8.99
C THR A 105 11.49 -1.67 8.43
N CYS A 106 10.16 -1.70 8.56
CA CYS A 106 9.32 -2.76 8.01
C CYS A 106 9.53 -2.96 6.51
N PHE A 107 9.53 -1.89 5.71
CA PHE A 107 9.73 -1.96 4.26
C PHE A 107 11.09 -2.58 3.90
N THR A 108 12.13 -2.22 4.66
CA THR A 108 13.48 -2.75 4.47
C THR A 108 13.57 -4.24 4.83
N GLU A 109 13.08 -4.61 6.02
CA GLU A 109 13.09 -5.99 6.53
C GLU A 109 12.32 -6.93 5.62
N HIS A 110 11.18 -6.48 5.10
CA HIS A 110 10.27 -7.27 4.30
C HIS A 110 10.49 -7.15 2.79
N ARG A 111 11.45 -6.33 2.35
CA ARG A 111 11.75 -6.06 0.93
C ARG A 111 10.50 -5.64 0.15
N VAL A 112 9.81 -4.64 0.68
CA VAL A 112 8.60 -4.08 0.07
C VAL A 112 8.97 -3.26 -1.15
N ASP A 113 8.27 -3.51 -2.26
CA ASP A 113 8.30 -2.63 -3.43
C ASP A 113 7.43 -1.39 -3.13
N LEU A 114 7.86 -0.19 -3.55
CA LEU A 114 7.08 1.03 -3.40
C LEU A 114 6.71 1.60 -4.76
N ALA A 115 5.42 1.88 -4.92
CA ALA A 115 4.86 2.67 -6.01
C ALA A 115 4.36 4.00 -5.44
N THR A 116 4.43 5.08 -6.22
CA THR A 116 3.98 6.39 -5.76
C THR A 116 3.27 7.20 -6.83
N SER A 117 2.29 7.99 -6.39
CA SER A 117 1.68 9.01 -7.24
C SER A 117 2.57 10.24 -7.31
N TYR A 118 2.83 10.73 -8.52
CA TYR A 118 3.66 11.90 -8.77
C TYR A 118 3.11 12.66 -9.98
N TYR A 119 2.54 13.84 -9.74
CA TYR A 119 1.71 14.52 -10.75
C TYR A 119 2.41 15.58 -11.59
N SER A 120 3.54 16.11 -11.12
CA SER A 120 4.37 17.08 -11.85
C SER A 120 5.75 17.19 -11.18
N ASP A 121 6.77 17.53 -11.96
CA ASP A 121 8.09 17.92 -11.45
C ASP A 121 8.12 19.36 -10.90
N GLN A 122 7.08 20.15 -11.21
CA GLN A 122 6.84 21.47 -10.63
C GLN A 122 6.03 21.35 -9.34
N ALA A 123 6.60 21.85 -8.24
CA ALA A 123 6.00 21.75 -6.92
C ALA A 123 4.60 22.37 -6.83
N ALA A 124 4.40 23.51 -7.49
CA ALA A 124 3.12 24.22 -7.47
C ALA A 124 2.00 23.40 -8.16
N GLU A 125 2.30 22.80 -9.30
CA GLU A 125 1.32 22.00 -10.06
C GLU A 125 0.94 20.73 -9.30
N HIS A 126 1.93 20.01 -8.76
CA HIS A 126 1.68 18.83 -7.95
C HIS A 126 0.85 19.17 -6.70
N ASP A 127 1.19 20.24 -5.98
CA ASP A 127 0.45 20.68 -4.80
C ASP A 127 -0.99 21.08 -5.13
N THR A 128 -1.24 21.64 -6.32
CA THR A 128 -2.59 21.92 -6.85
C THR A 128 -3.37 20.63 -7.04
N VAL A 129 -2.77 19.61 -7.68
CA VAL A 129 -3.45 18.32 -7.92
C VAL A 129 -3.84 17.63 -6.62
N THR A 130 -2.94 17.62 -5.63
CA THR A 130 -3.17 16.97 -4.32
C THR A 130 -3.95 17.82 -3.31
N ALA A 131 -4.32 19.06 -3.68
CA ALA A 131 -4.90 20.07 -2.81
C ALA A 131 -4.13 20.29 -1.50
N ARG A 132 -2.79 20.17 -1.53
CA ARG A 132 -1.97 20.25 -0.31
C ARG A 132 -0.59 20.83 -0.57
N ARG A 133 -0.34 22.01 -0.02
CA ARG A 133 0.97 22.66 -0.07
C ARG A 133 2.08 21.80 0.55
N GLY A 134 3.22 21.74 -0.13
CA GLY A 134 4.40 20.99 0.24
C GLY A 134 4.29 19.48 0.05
N SER A 135 3.21 18.98 -0.57
CA SER A 135 3.06 17.55 -0.88
C SER A 135 4.23 17.06 -1.74
N HIS A 136 4.54 17.79 -2.81
CA HIS A 136 5.62 17.49 -3.73
C HIS A 136 6.97 17.36 -3.02
N THR A 137 7.31 18.34 -2.19
CA THR A 137 8.58 18.35 -1.45
C THR A 137 8.70 17.13 -0.52
N ARG A 138 7.61 16.73 0.15
CA ARG A 138 7.60 15.56 1.04
C ARG A 138 7.68 14.26 0.26
N THR A 139 6.86 14.10 -0.78
CA THR A 139 6.87 12.94 -1.69
C THR A 139 8.27 12.72 -2.25
N ARG A 140 8.89 13.78 -2.80
CA ARG A 140 10.26 13.71 -3.35
C ARG A 140 11.31 13.33 -2.29
N ALA A 141 11.21 13.88 -1.08
CA ALA A 141 12.15 13.58 0.00
C ALA A 141 12.09 12.10 0.43
N ASN A 142 10.88 11.55 0.57
CA ASN A 142 10.67 10.14 0.92
C ASN A 142 11.01 9.20 -0.24
N PHE A 143 10.70 9.56 -1.48
CA PHE A 143 11.13 8.81 -2.66
C PHE A 143 12.66 8.74 -2.74
N ALA A 144 13.35 9.86 -2.53
CA ALA A 144 14.82 9.88 -2.48
C ALA A 144 15.37 9.05 -1.30
N ARG A 145 14.67 8.98 -0.16
CA ARG A 145 15.04 8.09 0.96
C ARG A 145 14.95 6.62 0.55
N TYR A 146 13.88 6.23 -0.12
CA TYR A 146 13.71 4.86 -0.61
C TYR A 146 14.81 4.45 -1.60
N VAL A 147 15.12 5.29 -2.58
CA VAL A 147 16.20 5.01 -3.55
C VAL A 147 17.56 4.84 -2.88
N ARG A 148 17.87 5.65 -1.85
CA ARG A 148 19.13 5.52 -1.09
C ARG A 148 19.26 4.20 -0.32
N GLN A 149 18.15 3.52 -0.01
CA GLN A 149 18.15 2.24 0.68
C GLN A 149 18.43 1.05 -0.27
N GLY A 150 18.71 1.31 -1.55
CA GLY A 150 19.06 0.28 -2.54
C GLY A 150 17.86 -0.50 -3.08
N ALA A 151 16.65 -0.03 -2.79
CA ALA A 151 15.42 -0.62 -3.29
C ALA A 151 15.11 -0.17 -4.73
N ARG A 152 14.40 -1.02 -5.48
CA ARG A 152 13.99 -0.72 -6.86
C ARG A 152 12.62 -0.03 -6.82
N ALA A 153 12.60 1.28 -7.06
CA ALA A 153 11.35 1.99 -7.35
C ALA A 153 10.81 1.54 -8.71
N ARG A 154 9.50 1.29 -8.79
CA ARG A 154 8.77 1.00 -10.02
C ARG A 154 7.77 2.09 -10.32
#